data_AF-A0A926T3W9-F1
#
_entry.id   AF-A0A926T3W9-F1
#
_cell.length_a   1.000
_cell.length_b   1.000
_cell.length_c   1.000
_cell.angle_alpha   90.00
_cell.angle_beta   90.00
_cell.angle_gamma   90.00
#
_symmetry.space_group_name_H-M   'P 1'
#
loop_
_entity.id
_entity.type
_entity.pdbx_description
1 polymer ?
#
loop_
_entity_poly.entity_id
_entity_poly.type
_entity_poly.pdbx_seq_one_letter_code
_entity_poly.pdbx_strand_id
1 'polypeptide(L)'
;MHTPQQTEQELYFKDHSLRLIKTAEGIEWIAEDLLPALNLTDTALKKIPENLKSLRQVSQGKNGQLYLWQQLLLTVEQRGIELLLDLANQQTAIQFQKWIYEEALPLLK
;
A
#
# COMPACT_ATOMS: atom_id res chain seq x y z
N MET A 1 11.65 -22.16 -18.37
CA MET A 1 10.65 -21.16 -17.91
C MET A 1 11.41 -20.21 -17.01
N HIS A 2 11.68 -18.98 -17.45
CA HIS A 2 12.33 -17.97 -16.60
C HIS A 2 11.24 -17.38 -15.70
N THR A 3 11.27 -17.70 -14.42
CA THR A 3 10.44 -17.00 -13.42
C THR A 3 10.94 -15.55 -13.40
N PRO A 4 10.09 -14.53 -13.65
CA PRO A 4 10.52 -13.15 -13.56
C PRO A 4 11.05 -12.89 -12.14
N GLN A 5 12.22 -12.28 -12.07
CA GLN A 5 12.95 -12.06 -10.82
C GLN A 5 12.25 -10.93 -10.05
N GLN A 6 11.33 -11.29 -9.16
CA GLN A 6 10.71 -10.35 -8.22
C GLN A 6 11.79 -9.84 -7.27
N THR A 7 11.98 -8.52 -7.26
CA THR A 7 12.91 -7.88 -6.33
C THR A 7 12.07 -7.11 -5.31
N GLU A 8 12.16 -7.53 -4.05
CA GLU A 8 11.59 -6.78 -2.93
C GLU A 8 12.57 -5.65 -2.55
N GLN A 9 12.03 -4.45 -2.38
CA GLN A 9 12.76 -3.30 -1.87
C GLN A 9 11.99 -2.68 -0.71
N GLU A 10 12.73 -2.17 0.26
CA GLU A 10 12.20 -1.51 1.44
C GLU A 10 12.55 -0.02 1.38
N LEU A 11 11.55 0.83 1.55
CA LEU A 11 11.66 2.29 1.62
C LEU A 11 11.00 2.80 2.90
N TYR A 12 11.37 3.99 3.34
CA TYR A 12 10.85 4.58 4.58
C TYR A 12 10.04 5.83 4.28
N PHE A 13 8.80 5.85 4.75
CA PHE A 13 7.95 7.04 4.77
C PHE A 13 7.65 7.41 6.22
N LYS A 14 8.19 8.54 6.68
CA LYS A 14 8.14 8.95 8.10
C LYS A 14 8.73 7.84 9.00
N ASP A 15 7.93 7.32 9.92
CA ASP A 15 8.24 6.24 10.86
C ASP A 15 7.74 4.86 10.38
N HIS A 16 7.30 4.76 9.12
CA HIS A 16 6.83 3.51 8.53
C HIS A 16 7.83 2.93 7.52
N SER A 17 8.12 1.64 7.66
CA SER A 17 8.76 0.86 6.61
C SER A 17 7.70 0.41 5.61
N LEU A 18 7.99 0.62 4.32
CA LEU A 18 7.14 0.29 3.19
C LEU A 18 7.89 -0.61 2.24
N ARG A 19 7.39 -1.84 2.08
CA ARG A 19 7.93 -2.78 1.11
C ARG A 19 7.18 -2.67 -0.21
N LEU A 20 7.93 -2.88 -1.28
CA LEU A 20 7.42 -2.96 -2.64
C LEU A 20 8.09 -4.08 -3.40
N ILE A 21 7.39 -4.58 -4.40
CA ILE A 21 7.83 -5.64 -5.30
C ILE A 21 7.91 -5.05 -6.69
N LYS A 22 9.12 -5.10 -7.28
CA LYS A 22 9.31 -4.80 -8.70
C LYS A 22 8.99 -6.06 -9.51
N THR A 23 7.94 -5.99 -10.32
CA THR A 23 7.51 -7.05 -11.25
C THR A 23 7.83 -6.67 -12.69
N ALA A 24 7.58 -7.57 -13.63
CA ALA A 24 7.73 -7.26 -15.06
C ALA A 24 6.67 -6.25 -15.56
N GLU A 25 5.56 -6.13 -14.84
CA GLU A 25 4.41 -5.27 -15.21
C GLU A 25 4.47 -3.90 -14.52
N GLY A 26 5.20 -3.78 -13.41
CA GLY A 26 5.39 -2.50 -12.73
C GLY A 26 5.92 -2.62 -11.31
N ILE A 27 5.54 -1.65 -10.48
CA ILE A 27 5.83 -1.63 -9.04
C ILE A 27 4.51 -1.89 -8.31
N GLU A 28 4.55 -2.84 -7.40
CA GLU A 28 3.43 -3.14 -6.51
C GLU A 28 3.85 -2.96 -5.05
N TRP A 29 2.98 -2.41 -4.23
CA TRP A 29 3.28 -2.04 -2.85
C TRP A 29 2.60 -2.99 -1.88
N ILE A 30 3.26 -3.37 -0.78
CA ILE A 30 2.63 -4.25 0.21
C ILE A 30 1.50 -3.48 0.92
N ALA A 31 0.26 -3.96 0.77
CA ALA A 31 -0.92 -3.30 1.31
C ALA A 31 -0.85 -3.13 2.83
N GLU A 32 -0.35 -4.15 3.54
CA GLU A 32 -0.23 -4.14 5.01
C GLU A 32 0.62 -2.96 5.51
N ASP A 33 1.69 -2.61 4.79
CA ASP A 33 2.59 -1.53 5.16
C ASP A 33 1.95 -0.15 4.87
N LEU A 34 1.14 -0.05 3.82
CA LEU A 34 0.47 1.18 3.39
C LEU A 34 -0.65 1.63 4.34
N LEU A 35 -1.44 0.69 4.89
CA LEU A 35 -2.58 1.02 5.74
C LEU A 35 -2.23 1.90 6.95
N PRO A 36 -1.22 1.54 7.78
CA PRO A 36 -0.80 2.38 8.89
C PRO A 36 -0.11 3.67 8.40
N ALA A 37 0.69 3.61 7.33
CA ALA A 37 1.40 4.78 6.79
C ALA A 37 0.46 5.88 6.27
N LEU A 38 -0.68 5.47 5.72
CA LEU A 38 -1.74 6.37 5.25
C LEU A 38 -2.75 6.74 6.35
N ASN A 39 -2.59 6.18 7.56
CA ASN A 39 -3.51 6.35 8.69
C ASN A 39 -4.96 6.04 8.30
N LEU A 40 -5.16 4.95 7.56
CA LEU A 40 -6.48 4.54 7.11
C LEU A 40 -7.26 3.88 8.26
N THR A 41 -8.56 4.15 8.30
CA THR A 41 -9.48 3.57 9.29
C THR A 41 -10.33 2.47 8.65
N ASP A 42 -10.84 1.52 9.45
CA ASP A 42 -11.79 0.50 9.00
C ASP A 42 -12.99 1.11 8.23
N THR A 43 -13.47 2.27 8.70
CA THR A 43 -14.58 2.99 8.05
C THR A 43 -14.19 3.52 6.66
N ALA A 44 -12.94 3.96 6.48
CA ALA A 44 -12.44 4.39 5.18
C ALA A 44 -12.35 3.19 4.22
N LEU A 45 -11.87 2.04 4.69
CA LEU A 45 -11.72 0.83 3.89
C LEU A 45 -13.06 0.24 3.42
N LYS A 46 -14.15 0.42 4.17
CA LYS A 46 -15.51 0.06 3.74
C LYS A 46 -15.96 0.77 2.45
N LYS A 47 -15.34 1.90 2.09
CA LYS A 47 -15.63 2.65 0.85
C LYS A 47 -14.93 2.08 -0.38
N ILE A 48 -13.98 1.16 -0.22
CA ILE A 48 -13.30 0.51 -1.34
C ILE A 48 -14.33 -0.27 -2.16
N PRO A 49 -14.43 -0.08 -3.49
CA PRO A 49 -15.46 -0.74 -4.30
C PRO A 49 -15.24 -2.27 -4.39
N GLU A 50 -16.32 -3.02 -4.60
CA GLU A 50 -16.33 -4.50 -4.51
C GLU A 50 -15.47 -5.21 -5.56
N ASN A 51 -15.18 -4.54 -6.67
CA ASN A 51 -14.29 -5.03 -7.70
C ASN A 51 -12.81 -5.02 -7.27
N LEU A 52 -12.47 -4.41 -6.13
CA LEU A 52 -11.14 -4.38 -5.53
C LEU A 52 -11.09 -5.21 -4.24
N LYS A 53 -11.64 -6.43 -4.30
CA LYS A 53 -11.76 -7.37 -3.17
C LYS A 53 -10.43 -7.69 -2.47
N SER A 54 -9.30 -7.59 -3.16
CA SER A 54 -7.96 -7.75 -2.61
C SER A 54 -7.70 -6.76 -1.45
N LEU A 55 -8.14 -5.51 -1.58
CA LEU A 55 -7.95 -4.48 -0.56
C LEU A 55 -8.96 -4.53 0.60
N ARG A 56 -10.04 -5.32 0.46
CA ARG A 56 -11.10 -5.45 1.47
C ARG A 56 -10.84 -6.53 2.51
N GLN A 57 -9.78 -7.33 2.36
CA GLN A 57 -9.45 -8.38 3.33
C GLN A 57 -8.81 -7.81 4.60
N VAL A 58 -9.14 -6.59 5.00
CA VAL A 58 -8.59 -5.95 6.21
C VAL A 58 -9.51 -6.22 7.39
N SER A 59 -8.96 -6.67 8.50
CA SER A 59 -9.64 -6.85 9.79
C SER A 59 -8.94 -6.04 10.87
N GLN A 60 -9.73 -5.46 11.78
CA GLN A 60 -9.20 -4.77 12.93
C GLN A 60 -8.94 -5.76 14.08
N GLY A 61 -7.72 -5.79 14.59
CA GLY A 61 -7.42 -6.58 15.80
C GLY A 61 -7.80 -5.85 17.08
N LYS A 62 -7.70 -6.54 18.21
CA LYS A 62 -8.15 -6.06 19.53
C LYS A 62 -7.45 -4.77 20.02
N ASN A 63 -6.29 -4.44 19.46
CA ASN A 63 -5.51 -3.24 19.75
C ASN A 63 -5.80 -2.06 18.80
N GLY A 64 -6.80 -2.20 17.91
CA GLY A 64 -7.17 -1.17 16.96
C GLY A 64 -6.33 -1.12 15.68
N GLN A 65 -5.25 -1.91 15.61
CA GLN A 65 -4.44 -2.05 14.39
C GLN A 65 -5.23 -2.81 13.31
N LEU A 66 -4.94 -2.48 12.05
CA LEU A 66 -5.54 -3.11 10.88
C LEU A 66 -4.57 -4.16 10.33
N TYR A 67 -5.09 -5.34 9.99
CA TYR A 67 -4.31 -6.48 9.50
C TYR A 67 -5.03 -7.14 8.33
N LEU A 68 -4.31 -7.78 7.43
CA LEU A 68 -4.92 -8.56 6.35
C LEU A 68 -5.32 -9.96 6.83
N TRP A 69 -6.54 -10.38 6.51
CA TRP A 69 -7.21 -11.57 7.02
C TRP A 69 -6.75 -12.87 6.33
N GLN A 70 -5.88 -12.78 5.31
CA GLN A 70 -5.25 -13.94 4.67
C GLN A 70 -3.75 -13.72 4.48
N GLN A 71 -2.97 -14.80 4.62
CA GLN A 71 -1.50 -14.87 4.44
C GLN A 71 -1.03 -14.65 2.99
N LEU A 72 -1.89 -14.16 2.10
CA LEU A 72 -1.47 -13.73 0.78
C LEU A 72 -0.89 -12.33 0.94
N LEU A 73 0.39 -12.14 0.60
CA LEU A 73 0.98 -10.82 0.43
C LEU A 73 0.13 -10.07 -0.61
N LEU A 74 -0.79 -9.23 -0.12
CA LEU A 74 -1.63 -8.42 -0.98
C LEU A 74 -0.81 -7.22 -1.39
N THR A 75 -0.53 -7.15 -2.68
CA THR A 75 0.16 -6.04 -3.29
C THR A 75 -0.86 -5.06 -3.88
N VAL A 76 -0.45 -3.79 -3.97
CA VAL A 76 -1.25 -2.68 -4.46
C VAL A 76 -0.50 -2.01 -5.59
N GLU A 77 -1.04 -2.09 -6.80
CA GLU A 77 -0.55 -1.33 -7.94
C GLU A 77 -0.93 0.15 -7.81
N GLN A 78 -0.36 1.00 -8.67
CA GLN A 78 -0.56 2.45 -8.67
C GLN A 78 -2.03 2.88 -8.52
N ARG A 79 -2.96 2.26 -9.25
CA ARG A 79 -4.39 2.60 -9.17
C ARG A 79 -5.00 2.32 -7.80
N GLY A 80 -4.53 1.28 -7.12
CA GLY A 80 -4.94 0.99 -5.75
C GLY A 80 -4.38 2.01 -4.77
N ILE A 81 -3.15 2.49 -4.97
CA ILE A 81 -2.56 3.56 -4.16
C ILE A 81 -3.37 4.86 -4.28
N GLU A 82 -3.75 5.24 -5.50
CA GLU A 82 -4.58 6.43 -5.74
C GLU A 82 -5.90 6.36 -4.96
N LEU A 83 -6.56 5.20 -4.98
CA LEU A 83 -7.76 4.99 -4.17
C LEU A 83 -7.48 5.10 -2.67
N LEU A 84 -6.37 4.50 -2.19
CA LEU A 84 -6.01 4.59 -0.77
C LEU A 84 -5.70 6.04 -0.35
N LEU A 85 -5.14 6.85 -1.24
CA LEU A 85 -4.91 8.27 -1.00
C LEU A 85 -6.20 9.08 -0.94
N ASP A 86 -7.19 8.78 -1.79
CA ASP A 86 -8.52 9.38 -1.72
C ASP A 86 -9.26 9.07 -0.40
N LEU A 87 -8.92 7.94 0.22
CA LEU A 87 -9.48 7.49 1.50
C LEU A 87 -8.71 8.02 2.71
N ALA A 88 -7.47 8.45 2.52
CA ALA A 88 -6.62 8.97 3.58
C ALA A 88 -7.02 10.40 3.97
N ASN A 89 -6.54 10.86 5.12
CA ASN A 89 -6.56 12.28 5.44
C ASN A 89 -5.81 13.06 4.34
N GLN A 90 -6.41 14.17 3.86
CA GLN A 90 -5.83 15.06 2.86
C GLN A 90 -4.37 15.43 3.10
N GLN A 91 -3.98 15.74 4.35
CA GLN A 91 -2.60 16.07 4.69
C GLN A 91 -1.65 14.87 4.49
N THR A 92 -2.05 13.68 4.94
CA THR A 92 -1.26 12.45 4.75
C THR A 92 -1.16 12.09 3.28
N ALA A 93 -2.27 12.20 2.53
CA ALA A 93 -2.31 11.91 1.10
C ALA A 93 -1.33 12.80 0.32
N ILE A 94 -1.34 14.11 0.57
CA ILE A 94 -0.43 15.06 -0.08
C ILE A 94 1.04 14.74 0.26
N GLN A 95 1.34 14.49 1.53
CA GLN A 95 2.70 14.16 1.96
C GLN A 95 3.21 12.87 1.33
N PHE A 96 2.36 11.85 1.28
CA PHE A 96 2.69 10.56 0.69
C PHE A 96 2.89 10.66 -0.83
N GLN A 97 2.00 11.37 -1.52
CA GLN A 97 2.12 11.60 -2.96
C GLN A 97 3.43 12.32 -3.30
N LYS A 98 3.78 13.37 -2.53
CA LYS A 98 5.05 14.08 -2.70
C LYS A 98 6.25 13.14 -2.50
N TRP A 99 6.26 12.37 -1.42
CA TRP A 99 7.32 11.40 -1.13
C TRP A 99 7.46 10.34 -2.24
N ILE A 100 6.35 9.83 -2.80
CA ILE A 100 6.40 8.89 -3.92
C ILE A 100 7.20 9.47 -5.09
N TYR A 101 6.89 10.70 -5.51
CA TYR A 101 7.49 11.29 -6.70
C TYR A 101 8.91 11.82 -6.48
N GLU A 102 9.18 12.39 -5.30
CA GLU A 102 10.45 13.05 -5.01
C GLU A 102 11.50 12.08 -4.43
N GLU A 103 11.08 11.01 -3.76
CA GLU A 103 11.99 10.12 -3.03
C GLU A 103 11.87 8.67 -3.49
N ALA A 104 10.66 8.08 -3.47
CA ALA A 104 10.51 6.65 -3.73
C ALA A 104 10.82 6.28 -5.19
N LEU A 105 10.08 6.82 -6.16
CA LEU A 105 10.23 6.47 -7.58
C LEU A 105 11.63 6.72 -8.13
N PRO A 106 12.35 7.81 -7.76
CA PRO A 106 13.74 8.01 -8.17
C PRO A 106 14.70 6.90 -7.73
N LEU A 107 14.46 6.26 -6.58
CA LEU A 107 15.28 5.15 -6.06
C LEU A 107 14.97 3.80 -6.72
N LEU A 108 13.87 3.70 -7.46
CA LEU A 108 13.38 2.47 -8.09
C LEU A 108 13.78 2.34 -9.57
N LYS A 109 14.48 3.34 -10.11
CA LYS A 109 14.97 3.38 -11.48
C LYS A 109 16.02 2.31 -11.74
#